data_AF-A0A2I2F925-F1
#
_entry.id   AF-A0A2I2F925-F1
#
_cell.length_a   1.000
_cell.length_b   1.000
_cell.length_c   1.000
_cell.angle_alpha   90.00
_cell.angle_beta   90.00
_cell.angle_gamma   90.00
#
_symmetry.space_group_name_H-M   'P 1'
#
loop_
_entity.id
_entity.type
_entity.pdbx_description
1 polymer ?
#
loop_
_entity_poly.entity_id
_entity_poly.type
_entity_poly.pdbx_seq_one_letter_code
_entity_poly.pdbx_strand_id
1 'polypeptide(L)'
;MTAQTAGMPPPWAIPALQWLLVQLVTGLTIALAPAHSPARPIAAVAVVALAASVQQHAIQQAFAGVRVGGPIVAMCWVNVLNAFDLLLLSRASYDAQVAWEAKKTREKTTHKSLFRRVVWGVNTVFNYRRIDTPWQIDQLPAFDDSDPDYVPTRLRYVGLAAAKVVFALVAVHMFTVEADEMYVADAVVMLPTDVRTVLVPGRGEGAARRVLVQSLFTVSFGVICRAAILAGYSSYAMLVVALGFYEPVEWPPIAGSLTDAWTLRRLWSRSWHQIFRQTVVSNGNFIASTLGIPSSSAWVCYMRLAFAFAVSGLVHLGMDLAFGVPLAQSGAMYFFMLQAAGIVVENVSQHVFRDTINKMSPGWRQGIGYTWVIVFLLWTTPVWLNPLVHQLHREGVRAFSPFLCLGSGSWVL
;
A
#
# COMPACT_ATOMS: atom_id res chain seq x y z
N MET A 1 -35.37 8.78 10.21
CA MET A 1 -35.30 8.74 8.73
C MET A 1 -35.15 7.29 8.31
N THR A 2 -36.26 6.55 8.23
CA THR A 2 -36.29 5.12 7.91
C THR A 2 -37.48 4.87 7.00
N ALA A 3 -37.39 5.36 5.78
CA ALA A 3 -38.31 5.03 4.69
C ALA A 3 -37.68 5.48 3.36
N GLN A 4 -36.89 4.60 2.74
CA GLN A 4 -36.62 4.49 1.29
C GLN A 4 -35.36 3.66 1.07
N THR A 5 -35.48 2.34 0.89
CA THR A 5 -34.47 1.48 0.19
C THR A 5 -35.02 0.06 -0.09
N ALA A 6 -36.33 -0.13 -0.19
CA ALA A 6 -36.84 -1.42 -0.69
C ALA A 6 -36.58 -1.50 -2.20
N GLY A 7 -35.44 -2.06 -2.61
CA GLY A 7 -35.12 -2.38 -4.01
C GLY A 7 -33.88 -1.70 -4.61
N MET A 8 -33.21 -0.77 -3.92
CA MET A 8 -31.93 -0.23 -4.41
C MET A 8 -30.77 -1.11 -3.95
N PRO A 9 -29.79 -1.41 -4.83
CA PRO A 9 -28.59 -2.14 -4.43
C PRO A 9 -27.85 -1.33 -3.34
N PRO A 10 -27.12 -2.01 -2.43
CA PRO A 10 -26.44 -1.30 -1.37
C PRO A 10 -25.41 -0.32 -1.96
N PRO A 11 -25.11 0.80 -1.27
CA PRO A 11 -24.22 1.87 -1.76
C PRO A 11 -22.88 1.39 -2.32
N TRP A 12 -22.39 0.23 -1.84
CA TRP A 12 -21.12 -0.35 -2.24
C TRP A 12 -21.16 -1.28 -3.46
N ALA A 13 -22.34 -1.76 -3.88
CA ALA A 13 -22.44 -2.76 -4.93
C ALA A 13 -21.98 -2.22 -6.30
N ILE A 14 -22.39 -0.99 -6.66
CA ILE A 14 -22.00 -0.37 -7.92
C ILE A 14 -20.48 -0.12 -7.97
N PRO A 15 -19.86 0.54 -6.96
CA PRO A 15 -18.41 0.69 -6.92
C PRO A 15 -17.63 -0.64 -6.97
N ALA A 16 -18.12 -1.67 -6.26
CA ALA A 16 -17.48 -2.99 -6.29
C ALA A 16 -17.55 -3.63 -7.68
N LEU A 17 -18.69 -3.54 -8.37
CA LEU A 17 -18.85 -4.02 -9.74
C LEU A 17 -17.93 -3.26 -10.71
N GLN A 18 -17.87 -1.94 -10.61
CA GLN A 18 -16.97 -1.12 -11.43
C GLN A 18 -15.50 -1.46 -11.20
N TRP A 19 -15.11 -1.70 -9.94
CA TRP A 19 -13.76 -2.17 -9.60
C TRP A 19 -13.46 -3.54 -10.24
N LEU A 20 -14.41 -4.48 -10.24
CA LEU A 20 -14.27 -5.76 -10.95
C LEU A 20 -14.13 -5.55 -12.47
N LEU A 21 -14.91 -4.63 -13.05
CA LEU A 21 -14.82 -4.30 -14.47
C LEU A 21 -13.44 -3.75 -14.85
N VAL A 22 -12.82 -2.92 -14.01
CA VAL A 22 -11.44 -2.45 -14.23
C VAL A 22 -10.48 -3.63 -14.40
N GLN A 23 -10.59 -4.64 -13.54
CA GLN A 23 -9.75 -5.85 -13.59
C GLN A 23 -10.05 -6.69 -14.83
N LEU A 24 -11.33 -6.90 -15.14
CA LEU A 24 -11.75 -7.71 -16.28
C LEU A 24 -11.37 -7.07 -17.62
N VAL A 25 -11.60 -5.76 -17.79
CA VAL A 25 -11.20 -5.03 -19.00
C VAL A 25 -9.69 -5.15 -19.21
N THR A 26 -8.91 -4.93 -18.15
CA THR A 26 -7.44 -5.06 -18.22
C THR A 26 -7.01 -6.48 -18.57
N GLY A 27 -7.49 -7.48 -17.82
CA GLY A 27 -7.10 -8.88 -17.94
C GLY A 27 -7.50 -9.50 -19.28
N LEU A 28 -8.73 -9.25 -19.74
CA LEU A 28 -9.19 -9.72 -21.04
C LEU A 28 -8.43 -9.05 -22.19
N THR A 29 -8.07 -7.76 -22.05
CA THR A 29 -7.31 -7.06 -23.09
C THR A 29 -5.89 -7.62 -23.21
N ILE A 30 -5.16 -7.82 -22.11
CA ILE A 30 -3.81 -8.44 -22.20
C ILE A 30 -3.84 -9.89 -22.63
N ALA A 31 -4.91 -10.61 -22.28
CA ALA A 31 -5.13 -11.95 -22.77
C ALA A 31 -5.31 -11.91 -24.28
N LEU A 32 -6.35 -11.23 -24.80
CA LEU A 32 -6.85 -11.43 -26.15
C LEU A 32 -6.23 -10.49 -27.20
N ALA A 33 -5.82 -9.28 -26.82
CA ALA A 33 -5.31 -8.28 -27.76
C ALA A 33 -3.77 -8.36 -27.91
N PRO A 34 -3.24 -8.32 -29.16
CA PRO A 34 -1.81 -8.23 -29.40
C PRO A 34 -1.14 -7.04 -28.68
N ALA A 35 0.16 -7.15 -28.37
CA ALA A 35 0.97 -6.16 -27.64
C ALA A 35 0.90 -4.73 -28.20
N HIS A 36 0.67 -4.60 -29.52
CA HIS A 36 0.62 -3.32 -30.23
C HIS A 36 -0.77 -2.97 -30.78
N SER A 37 -1.82 -3.67 -30.33
CA SER A 37 -3.18 -3.40 -30.78
C SER A 37 -3.71 -2.04 -30.28
N PRO A 38 -4.47 -1.30 -31.10
CA PRO A 38 -5.17 -0.07 -30.67
C PRO A 38 -6.23 -0.34 -29.59
N ALA A 39 -6.65 -1.59 -29.38
CA ALA A 39 -7.54 -1.95 -28.27
C ALA A 39 -6.92 -1.65 -26.90
N ARG A 40 -5.58 -1.65 -26.78
CA ARG A 40 -4.88 -1.42 -25.52
C ARG A 40 -5.04 0.00 -24.97
N PRO A 41 -4.73 1.08 -25.73
CA PRO A 41 -5.01 2.44 -25.27
C PRO A 41 -6.51 2.70 -25.05
N ILE A 42 -7.40 2.11 -25.85
CA ILE A 42 -8.86 2.22 -25.65
C ILE A 42 -9.26 1.61 -24.29
N ALA A 43 -8.78 0.40 -23.99
CA ALA A 43 -9.03 -0.25 -22.70
C ALA A 43 -8.47 0.57 -21.52
N ALA A 44 -7.29 1.18 -21.68
CA ALA A 44 -6.71 2.04 -20.64
C ALA A 44 -7.59 3.28 -20.36
N VAL A 45 -8.14 3.92 -21.40
CA VAL A 45 -9.09 5.04 -21.25
C VAL A 45 -10.37 4.58 -20.55
N ALA A 46 -10.91 3.41 -20.93
CA ALA A 46 -12.09 2.84 -20.28
C ALA A 46 -11.86 2.57 -18.78
N VAL A 47 -10.69 2.02 -18.43
CA VAL A 47 -10.28 1.77 -17.04
C VAL A 47 -10.19 3.08 -16.24
N VAL A 48 -9.62 4.15 -16.81
CA VAL A 48 -9.59 5.47 -16.16
C VAL A 48 -11.00 6.02 -15.95
N ALA A 49 -11.88 5.91 -16.94
CA ALA A 49 -13.27 6.37 -16.84
C ALA A 49 -14.05 5.61 -15.76
N LEU A 50 -13.87 4.28 -15.67
CA LEU A 50 -14.46 3.47 -14.61
C LEU A 50 -13.95 3.88 -13.22
N ALA A 51 -12.64 4.11 -13.06
CA ALA A 51 -12.06 4.54 -11.80
C ALA A 51 -12.53 5.94 -11.36
N ALA A 52 -12.62 6.87 -12.31
CA ALA A 52 -13.19 8.20 -12.07
C ALA A 52 -14.66 8.10 -11.63
N SER A 53 -15.42 7.19 -12.25
CA SER A 53 -16.80 6.92 -11.83
C SER A 53 -16.86 6.37 -10.41
N VAL A 54 -16.02 5.38 -10.05
CA VAL A 54 -15.93 4.84 -8.68
C VAL A 54 -15.64 5.96 -7.67
N GLN A 55 -14.66 6.82 -7.96
CA GLN A 55 -14.31 7.94 -7.10
C GLN A 55 -15.47 8.93 -6.94
N GLN A 56 -16.17 9.26 -8.01
CA GLN A 56 -17.30 10.18 -7.96
C GLN A 56 -18.46 9.63 -7.13
N HIS A 57 -18.80 8.35 -7.31
CA HIS A 57 -19.82 7.68 -6.49
C HIS A 57 -19.42 7.66 -5.02
N ALA A 58 -18.15 7.37 -4.73
CA ALA A 58 -17.60 7.36 -3.38
C ALA A 58 -17.74 8.72 -2.69
N ILE A 59 -17.40 9.81 -3.39
CA ILE A 59 -17.50 11.18 -2.87
C ILE A 59 -18.97 11.56 -2.64
N GLN A 60 -19.86 11.23 -3.57
CA GLN A 60 -21.27 11.61 -3.49
C GLN A 60 -22.01 10.89 -2.37
N GLN A 61 -21.65 9.64 -2.08
CA GLN A 61 -22.31 8.84 -1.05
C GLN A 61 -21.54 8.83 0.28
N ALA A 62 -20.33 9.40 0.31
CA ALA A 62 -19.35 9.30 1.41
C ALA A 62 -19.22 7.86 1.96
N PHE A 63 -19.52 6.85 1.12
CA PHE A 63 -19.80 5.47 1.52
C PHE A 63 -20.46 5.34 2.91
N ALA A 64 -21.51 6.10 3.18
CA ALA A 64 -22.12 6.17 4.51
C ALA A 64 -22.37 4.74 5.08
N GLY A 65 -21.68 4.41 6.17
CA GLY A 65 -21.78 3.11 6.85
C GLY A 65 -20.94 1.96 6.26
N VAL A 66 -20.13 2.18 5.23
CA VAL A 66 -19.37 1.12 4.54
C VAL A 66 -17.86 1.29 4.70
N ARG A 67 -17.31 0.56 5.67
CA ARG A 67 -15.87 0.52 6.05
C ARG A 67 -14.90 0.15 4.92
N VAL A 68 -15.39 -0.32 3.78
CA VAL A 68 -14.57 -0.74 2.62
C VAL A 68 -14.48 0.30 1.50
N GLY A 69 -15.23 1.40 1.60
CA GLY A 69 -15.30 2.43 0.56
C GLY A 69 -13.95 3.05 0.20
N GLY A 70 -13.23 3.55 1.21
CA GLY A 70 -11.88 4.10 1.05
C GLY A 70 -10.91 3.12 0.38
N PRO A 71 -10.73 1.90 0.92
CA PRO A 71 -9.86 0.89 0.32
C PRO A 71 -10.25 0.51 -1.12
N ILE A 72 -11.54 0.41 -1.46
CA ILE A 72 -12.01 0.13 -2.82
C ILE A 72 -11.56 1.24 -3.78
N VAL A 73 -11.74 2.50 -3.39
CA VAL A 73 -11.32 3.66 -4.20
C VAL A 73 -9.80 3.66 -4.40
N ALA A 74 -9.04 3.45 -3.32
CA ALA A 74 -7.59 3.36 -3.39
C ALA A 74 -7.14 2.25 -4.36
N MET A 75 -7.71 1.05 -4.22
CA MET A 75 -7.40 -0.09 -5.08
C MET A 75 -7.84 0.14 -6.53
N CYS A 76 -8.90 0.90 -6.77
CA CYS A 76 -9.33 1.25 -8.12
C CYS A 76 -8.26 2.08 -8.84
N TRP A 77 -7.72 3.11 -8.20
CA TRP A 77 -6.64 3.93 -8.77
C TRP A 77 -5.31 3.16 -8.88
N VAL A 78 -4.99 2.28 -7.92
CA VAL A 78 -3.85 1.35 -8.07
C VAL A 78 -4.02 0.47 -9.31
N ASN A 79 -5.25 0.01 -9.59
CA ASN A 79 -5.54 -0.80 -10.77
C ASN A 79 -5.45 -0.02 -12.08
N VAL A 80 -5.71 1.29 -12.09
CA VAL A 80 -5.43 2.14 -13.25
C VAL A 80 -3.94 2.14 -13.57
N LEU A 81 -3.08 2.33 -12.56
CA LEU A 81 -1.63 2.30 -12.75
C LEU A 81 -1.16 0.91 -13.21
N ASN A 82 -1.76 -0.15 -12.67
CA ASN A 82 -1.49 -1.53 -13.05
C ASN A 82 -1.91 -1.80 -14.50
N ALA A 83 -3.05 -1.25 -14.93
CA ALA A 83 -3.52 -1.32 -16.31
C ALA A 83 -2.59 -0.56 -17.25
N PHE A 84 -2.08 0.62 -16.86
CA PHE A 84 -1.10 1.35 -17.67
C PHE A 84 0.18 0.54 -17.85
N ASP A 85 0.69 -0.05 -16.77
CA ASP A 85 1.84 -0.96 -16.83
C ASP A 85 1.60 -2.10 -17.81
N LEU A 86 0.51 -2.86 -17.62
CA LEU A 86 0.21 -4.07 -18.40
C LEU A 86 -0.14 -3.79 -19.86
N LEU A 87 -0.99 -2.78 -20.10
CA LEU A 87 -1.52 -2.48 -21.43
C LEU A 87 -0.52 -1.68 -22.27
N LEU A 88 0.12 -0.66 -21.69
CA LEU A 88 0.82 0.36 -22.46
C LEU A 88 2.34 0.28 -22.33
N LEU A 89 2.85 0.07 -21.11
CA LEU A 89 4.28 0.21 -20.81
C LEU A 89 5.03 -1.12 -21.02
N SER A 90 4.70 -2.14 -20.23
CA SER A 90 5.27 -3.49 -20.34
C SER A 90 4.74 -4.25 -21.56
N ARG A 91 3.56 -3.84 -22.05
CA ARG A 91 2.79 -4.49 -23.11
C ARG A 91 2.67 -6.00 -22.88
N ALA A 92 2.36 -6.38 -21.64
CA ALA A 92 2.18 -7.77 -21.24
C ALA A 92 1.22 -8.50 -22.20
N SER A 93 1.59 -9.71 -22.60
CA SER A 93 0.79 -10.54 -23.50
C SER A 93 1.03 -12.03 -23.23
N TYR A 94 -0.02 -12.83 -23.44
CA TYR A 94 0.06 -14.27 -23.26
C TYR A 94 1.13 -14.90 -24.17
N ASP A 95 1.26 -14.40 -25.41
CA ASP A 95 2.23 -14.92 -26.36
C ASP A 95 3.68 -14.69 -25.89
N ALA A 96 3.95 -13.54 -25.25
CA ALA A 96 5.25 -13.27 -24.63
C ALA A 96 5.52 -14.13 -23.40
N GLN A 97 4.48 -14.43 -22.59
CA GLN A 97 4.59 -15.38 -21.48
C GLN A 97 4.97 -16.78 -21.98
N VAL A 98 4.25 -17.32 -22.96
CA VAL A 98 4.52 -18.65 -23.53
C VAL A 98 5.93 -18.73 -24.12
N ALA A 99 6.37 -17.67 -24.82
CA ALA A 99 7.73 -17.61 -25.36
C ALA A 99 8.81 -17.59 -24.26
N TRP A 100 8.53 -16.97 -23.11
CA TRP A 100 9.41 -16.97 -21.96
C TRP A 100 9.45 -18.33 -21.26
N GLU A 101 8.29 -18.97 -21.06
CA GLU A 101 8.19 -20.32 -20.48
C GLU A 101 8.93 -21.35 -21.32
N ALA A 102 8.76 -21.33 -22.65
CA ALA A 102 9.44 -22.24 -23.56
C ALA A 102 10.98 -22.11 -23.48
N LYS A 103 11.49 -20.89 -23.24
CA LYS A 103 12.94 -20.67 -23.00
C LYS A 103 13.37 -21.20 -21.65
N LYS A 104 12.54 -21.04 -20.61
CA LYS A 104 12.82 -21.47 -19.23
C LYS A 104 12.85 -23.00 -19.11
N THR A 105 11.89 -23.71 -19.73
CA THR A 105 11.77 -25.17 -19.62
C THR A 105 12.54 -25.93 -20.70
N ARG A 106 13.03 -25.25 -21.75
CA ARG A 106 13.59 -25.85 -22.98
C ARG A 106 12.61 -26.75 -23.74
N GLU A 107 11.32 -26.68 -23.40
CA GLU A 107 10.26 -27.43 -24.07
C GLU A 107 9.55 -26.54 -25.09
N LYS A 108 9.17 -27.11 -26.23
CA LYS A 108 8.29 -26.45 -27.21
C LYS A 108 6.84 -26.53 -26.72
N THR A 109 6.46 -25.71 -25.74
CA THR A 109 5.07 -25.64 -25.30
C THR A 109 4.20 -24.99 -26.37
N THR A 110 3.28 -25.78 -26.94
CA THR A 110 2.37 -25.36 -28.03
C THR A 110 0.92 -25.49 -27.56
N HIS A 111 0.51 -24.79 -26.51
CA HIS A 111 -0.87 -24.87 -26.01
C HIS A 111 -1.65 -23.59 -26.28
N LYS A 112 -2.37 -23.57 -27.41
CA LYS A 112 -3.34 -22.53 -27.80
C LYS A 112 -4.72 -22.74 -27.14
N SER A 113 -4.77 -22.85 -25.82
CA SER A 113 -6.06 -22.91 -25.11
C SER A 113 -6.56 -21.50 -24.81
N LEU A 114 -7.73 -21.14 -25.37
CA LEU A 114 -8.39 -19.86 -25.06
C LEU A 114 -8.68 -19.73 -23.56
N PHE A 115 -9.09 -20.82 -22.92
CA PHE A 115 -9.33 -20.84 -21.47
C PHE A 115 -8.07 -20.50 -20.68
N ARG A 116 -6.92 -21.15 -20.97
CA ARG A 116 -5.64 -20.83 -20.31
C ARG A 116 -5.23 -19.38 -20.53
N ARG A 117 -5.44 -18.86 -21.74
CA ARG A 117 -5.14 -17.48 -22.11
C ARG A 117 -5.96 -16.47 -21.31
N VAL A 118 -7.26 -16.71 -21.15
CA VAL A 118 -8.15 -15.86 -20.33
C VAL A 118 -7.80 -15.96 -18.85
N VAL A 119 -7.59 -17.18 -18.32
CA VAL A 119 -7.20 -17.39 -16.92
C VAL A 119 -5.87 -16.69 -16.61
N TRP A 120 -4.88 -16.79 -17.51
CA TRP A 120 -3.62 -16.07 -17.38
C TRP A 120 -3.84 -14.55 -17.30
N GLY A 121 -4.66 -13.98 -18.19
CA GLY A 121 -4.95 -12.55 -18.18
C GLY A 121 -5.62 -12.09 -16.88
N VAL A 122 -6.62 -12.84 -16.40
CA VAL A 122 -7.30 -12.55 -15.13
C VAL A 122 -6.37 -12.72 -13.94
N ASN A 123 -5.50 -13.73 -13.90
CA ASN A 123 -4.55 -13.88 -12.80
C ASN A 123 -3.46 -12.79 -12.82
N THR A 124 -3.03 -12.36 -14.01
CA THR A 124 -1.95 -11.39 -14.17
C THR A 124 -2.32 -10.02 -13.59
N VAL A 125 -3.59 -9.59 -13.65
CA VAL A 125 -3.99 -8.30 -13.06
C VAL A 125 -3.92 -8.30 -11.53
N PHE A 126 -4.08 -9.45 -10.88
CA PHE A 126 -3.91 -9.60 -9.43
C PHE A 126 -2.46 -9.93 -9.01
N ASN A 127 -1.62 -10.35 -9.96
CA ASN A 127 -0.20 -10.57 -9.76
C ASN A 127 0.59 -9.25 -9.90
N TYR A 128 0.40 -8.30 -8.98
CA TYR A 128 1.05 -6.98 -9.02
C TYR A 128 2.59 -7.02 -9.03
N ARG A 129 3.18 -8.08 -8.45
CA ARG A 129 4.63 -8.30 -8.41
C ARG A 129 5.15 -9.12 -9.59
N ARG A 130 4.25 -9.54 -10.49
CA ARG A 130 4.56 -10.26 -11.73
C ARG A 130 5.33 -11.56 -11.49
N ILE A 131 5.03 -12.23 -10.38
CA ILE A 131 5.66 -13.49 -9.98
C ILE A 131 5.53 -14.53 -11.09
N ASP A 132 6.62 -15.21 -11.42
CA ASP A 132 6.74 -16.22 -12.48
C ASP A 132 6.34 -15.74 -13.89
N THR A 133 6.73 -14.51 -14.22
CA THR A 133 6.54 -13.93 -15.56
C THR A 133 7.83 -13.21 -16.02
N PRO A 134 8.00 -12.90 -17.31
CA PRO A 134 9.16 -12.11 -17.77
C PRO A 134 9.17 -10.67 -17.23
N TRP A 135 8.11 -10.22 -16.57
CA TRP A 135 7.99 -8.87 -16.00
C TRP A 135 8.13 -8.85 -14.46
N GLN A 136 8.59 -9.96 -13.85
CA GLN A 136 8.78 -10.07 -12.40
C GLN A 136 9.61 -8.91 -11.84
N ILE A 137 9.19 -8.35 -10.69
CA ILE A 137 9.97 -7.32 -10.01
C ILE A 137 11.35 -7.82 -9.60
N ASP A 138 12.31 -6.89 -9.59
CA ASP A 138 13.62 -7.13 -9.03
C ASP A 138 13.54 -7.27 -7.49
N GLN A 139 14.36 -8.17 -6.94
CA GLN A 139 14.56 -8.36 -5.48
C GLN A 139 13.30 -8.68 -4.69
N LEU A 140 12.75 -9.88 -4.88
CA LEU A 140 11.73 -10.42 -3.99
C LEU A 140 12.31 -10.66 -2.59
N PRO A 141 11.57 -10.35 -1.51
CA PRO A 141 11.94 -10.78 -0.18
C PRO A 141 12.04 -12.32 -0.12
N ALA A 142 13.11 -12.82 0.47
CA ALA A 142 13.32 -14.25 0.67
C ALA A 142 12.43 -14.79 1.80
N PHE A 143 12.18 -16.11 1.80
CA PHE A 143 11.52 -16.78 2.93
C PHE A 143 12.41 -16.87 4.16
N ASP A 144 13.72 -16.96 3.94
CA ASP A 144 14.77 -16.98 4.94
C ASP A 144 15.91 -16.07 4.47
N ASP A 145 16.33 -15.12 5.31
CA ASP A 145 17.41 -14.19 4.97
C ASP A 145 18.79 -14.88 4.94
N SER A 146 18.93 -16.04 5.59
CA SER A 146 20.18 -16.83 5.63
C SER A 146 20.32 -17.81 4.47
N ASP A 147 19.19 -18.24 3.88
CA ASP A 147 19.13 -19.09 2.70
C ASP A 147 18.12 -18.52 1.69
N PRO A 148 18.57 -17.65 0.76
CA PRO A 148 17.68 -17.00 -0.20
C PRO A 148 16.94 -17.94 -1.14
N ASP A 149 17.45 -19.16 -1.35
CA ASP A 149 16.87 -20.17 -2.23
C ASP A 149 15.86 -21.07 -1.50
N TYR A 150 15.76 -20.94 -0.17
CA TYR A 150 14.83 -21.72 0.64
C TYR A 150 13.37 -21.42 0.29
N VAL A 151 12.60 -22.49 0.05
CA VAL A 151 11.14 -22.46 -0.08
C VAL A 151 10.52 -23.40 0.97
N PRO A 152 9.58 -22.94 1.81
CA PRO A 152 8.95 -23.79 2.81
C PRO A 152 8.06 -24.85 2.17
N THR A 153 7.93 -26.00 2.84
CA THR A 153 6.89 -26.98 2.51
C THR A 153 5.49 -26.37 2.65
N ARG A 154 4.50 -26.89 1.92
CA ARG A 154 3.11 -26.41 2.00
C ARG A 154 2.56 -26.35 3.42
N LEU A 155 2.77 -27.40 4.22
CA LEU A 155 2.31 -27.44 5.61
C LEU A 155 2.97 -26.35 6.47
N ARG A 156 4.30 -26.18 6.34
CA ARG A 156 5.02 -25.11 7.06
C ARG A 156 4.57 -23.73 6.61
N TYR A 157 4.39 -23.53 5.30
CA TYR A 157 3.90 -22.27 4.74
C TYR A 157 2.52 -21.90 5.29
N VAL A 158 1.56 -22.83 5.22
CA VAL A 158 0.19 -22.64 5.73
C VAL A 158 0.21 -22.36 7.23
N GLY A 159 0.98 -23.11 8.03
CA GLY A 159 1.12 -22.86 9.46
C GLY A 159 1.70 -21.48 9.78
N LEU A 160 2.75 -21.05 9.07
CA LEU A 160 3.34 -19.71 9.23
C LEU A 160 2.37 -18.61 8.79
N ALA A 161 1.63 -18.80 7.71
CA ALA A 161 0.62 -17.85 7.24
C ALA A 161 -0.54 -17.74 8.24
N ALA A 162 -1.02 -18.85 8.79
CA ALA A 162 -2.04 -18.87 9.83
C ALA A 162 -1.58 -18.09 11.08
N ALA A 163 -0.35 -18.34 11.55
CA ALA A 163 0.23 -17.61 12.66
C ALA A 163 0.28 -16.09 12.36
N LYS A 164 0.75 -15.68 11.17
CA LYS A 164 0.77 -14.27 10.75
C LYS A 164 -0.62 -13.65 10.76
N VAL A 165 -1.65 -14.36 10.27
CA VAL A 165 -3.04 -13.89 10.28
C VAL A 165 -3.54 -13.70 11.71
N VAL A 166 -3.33 -14.68 12.58
CA VAL A 166 -3.73 -14.58 14.01
C VAL A 166 -3.04 -13.42 14.68
N PHE A 167 -1.71 -13.29 14.56
CA PHE A 167 -0.98 -12.16 15.14
C PHE A 167 -1.46 -10.81 14.59
N ALA A 168 -1.75 -10.72 13.29
CA ALA A 168 -2.25 -9.50 12.69
C ALA A 168 -3.67 -9.14 13.19
N LEU A 169 -4.56 -10.12 13.32
CA LEU A 169 -5.91 -9.90 13.87
C LEU A 169 -5.87 -9.48 15.34
N VAL A 170 -5.01 -10.11 16.15
CA VAL A 170 -4.75 -9.69 17.54
C VAL A 170 -4.21 -8.26 17.58
N ALA A 171 -3.23 -7.93 16.73
CA ALA A 171 -2.70 -6.58 16.65
C ALA A 171 -3.76 -5.55 16.26
N VAL A 172 -4.61 -5.84 15.26
CA VAL A 172 -5.73 -4.98 14.89
C VAL A 172 -6.66 -4.80 16.09
N HIS A 173 -7.07 -5.88 16.75
CA HIS A 173 -7.98 -5.80 17.90
C HIS A 173 -7.39 -4.98 19.06
N MET A 174 -6.12 -5.24 19.41
CA MET A 174 -5.44 -4.58 20.52
C MET A 174 -5.15 -3.10 20.26
N PHE A 175 -4.78 -2.73 19.04
CA PHE A 175 -4.39 -1.36 18.71
C PHE A 175 -5.55 -0.50 18.17
N THR A 176 -6.78 -1.02 18.17
CA THR A 176 -7.98 -0.25 17.83
C THR A 176 -8.90 -0.09 19.04
N VAL A 177 -9.65 1.01 19.08
CA VAL A 177 -10.59 1.33 20.16
C VAL A 177 -11.93 1.79 19.57
N GLU A 178 -13.03 1.47 20.24
CA GLU A 178 -14.35 1.99 19.84
C GLU A 178 -14.41 3.50 20.08
N ALA A 179 -15.21 4.21 19.30
CA ALA A 179 -15.29 5.67 19.37
C ALA A 179 -15.97 6.19 20.65
N ASP A 180 -16.84 5.38 21.25
CA ASP A 180 -17.60 5.70 22.47
C ASP A 180 -16.89 5.28 23.77
N GLU A 181 -15.71 4.67 23.66
CA GLU A 181 -14.90 4.28 24.81
C GLU A 181 -14.45 5.50 25.63
N MET A 182 -14.34 5.27 26.94
CA MET A 182 -13.95 6.30 27.89
C MET A 182 -12.58 6.90 27.53
N TYR A 183 -12.44 8.22 27.64
CA TYR A 183 -11.23 9.00 27.33
C TYR A 183 -10.82 9.08 25.85
N VAL A 184 -11.48 8.38 24.93
CA VAL A 184 -11.17 8.51 23.49
C VAL A 184 -11.53 9.90 22.98
N ALA A 185 -12.71 10.41 23.33
CA ALA A 185 -13.14 11.75 22.93
C ALA A 185 -12.15 12.83 23.40
N ASP A 186 -11.65 12.73 24.63
CA ASP A 186 -10.64 13.66 25.16
C ASP A 186 -9.34 13.60 24.36
N ALA A 187 -8.86 12.39 24.05
CA ALA A 187 -7.66 12.19 23.24
C ALA A 187 -7.82 12.75 21.81
N VAL A 188 -9.00 12.59 21.20
CA VAL A 188 -9.29 13.11 19.85
C VAL A 188 -9.33 14.65 19.85
N VAL A 189 -9.90 15.29 20.88
CA VAL A 189 -9.92 16.76 21.00
C VAL A 189 -8.51 17.37 21.07
N MET A 190 -7.51 16.62 21.53
CA MET A 190 -6.11 17.06 21.56
C MET A 190 -5.41 17.06 20.21
N LEU A 191 -6.01 16.46 19.18
CA LEU A 191 -5.42 16.36 17.85
C LEU A 191 -5.64 17.65 17.05
N PRO A 192 -4.57 18.29 16.55
CA PRO A 192 -4.70 19.41 15.64
C PRO A 192 -5.52 19.04 14.40
N THR A 193 -6.43 19.93 13.99
CA THR A 193 -7.26 19.78 12.79
C THR A 193 -6.66 20.47 11.56
N ASP A 194 -5.63 21.29 11.74
CA ASP A 194 -4.92 21.95 10.63
C ASP A 194 -3.93 20.99 9.97
N VAL A 195 -4.18 20.67 8.70
CA VAL A 195 -3.34 19.83 7.83
C VAL A 195 -1.93 20.33 7.59
N ARG A 196 -1.65 21.60 7.90
CA ARG A 196 -0.29 22.16 7.82
C ARG A 196 0.51 21.93 9.09
N THR A 197 -0.12 21.43 10.15
CA THR A 197 0.53 21.23 11.43
C THR A 197 1.14 19.85 11.49
N VAL A 198 2.45 19.78 11.22
CA VAL A 198 3.29 18.66 11.64
C VAL A 198 3.40 18.62 13.16
N LEU A 199 3.86 17.49 13.72
CA LEU A 199 4.06 17.39 15.17
C LEU A 199 5.16 18.35 15.64
N VAL A 200 4.81 19.55 16.05
CA VAL A 200 5.75 20.51 16.62
C VAL A 200 5.75 20.34 18.14
N PRO A 201 6.92 20.19 18.80
CA PRO A 201 7.02 20.36 20.24
C PRO A 201 6.61 21.80 20.59
N GLY A 202 5.33 21.98 20.94
CA GLY A 202 4.81 23.29 21.33
C GLY A 202 5.40 23.73 22.67
N ARG A 203 5.47 25.05 22.90
CA ARG A 203 5.71 25.63 24.22
C ARG A 203 4.35 25.96 24.84
N GLY A 204 4.06 25.44 26.03
CA GLY A 204 2.82 25.73 26.75
C GLY A 204 2.29 24.52 27.52
N GLU A 205 1.29 24.77 28.37
CA GLU A 205 0.63 23.73 29.16
C GLU A 205 -0.02 22.67 28.25
N GLY A 206 0.16 21.40 28.64
CA GLY A 206 -0.36 20.24 27.90
C GLY A 206 0.38 19.88 26.60
N ALA A 207 1.47 20.58 26.22
CA ALA A 207 2.22 20.26 25.00
C ALA A 207 2.79 18.83 25.01
N ALA A 208 3.38 18.41 26.14
CA ALA A 208 3.90 17.05 26.30
C ALA A 208 2.80 15.99 26.14
N ARG A 209 1.61 16.24 26.71
CA ARG A 209 0.45 15.35 26.59
C ARG A 209 -0.04 15.26 25.14
N ARG A 210 -0.12 16.38 24.41
CA ARG A 210 -0.48 16.38 22.97
C ARG A 210 0.53 15.62 22.13
N VAL A 211 1.82 15.76 22.41
CA VAL A 211 2.89 15.02 21.72
C VAL A 211 2.76 13.53 21.98
N LEU A 212 2.52 13.14 23.24
CA LEU A 212 2.31 11.76 23.64
C LEU A 212 1.10 11.15 22.91
N VAL A 213 -0.07 11.76 23.00
CA VAL A 213 -1.31 11.25 22.38
C VAL A 213 -1.15 11.08 20.87
N GLN A 214 -0.61 12.08 20.17
CA GLN A 214 -0.34 11.98 18.73
C GLN A 214 0.65 10.87 18.39
N SER A 215 1.67 10.67 19.23
CA SER A 215 2.63 9.60 19.06
C SER A 215 1.98 8.22 19.23
N LEU A 216 1.09 8.07 20.21
CA LEU A 216 0.37 6.82 20.46
C LEU A 216 -0.57 6.48 19.30
N PHE A 217 -1.35 7.46 18.80
CA PHE A 217 -2.16 7.27 17.59
C PHE A 217 -1.29 6.89 16.38
N THR A 218 -0.13 7.53 16.20
CA THR A 218 0.80 7.24 15.09
C THR A 218 1.34 5.81 15.17
N VAL A 219 1.72 5.34 16.37
CA VAL A 219 2.19 3.97 16.57
C VAL A 219 1.07 2.98 16.27
N SER A 220 -0.13 3.18 16.81
CA SER A 220 -1.30 2.35 16.53
C SER A 220 -1.63 2.31 15.04
N PHE A 221 -1.61 3.46 14.37
CA PHE A 221 -1.80 3.56 12.92
C PHE A 221 -0.81 2.71 12.15
N GLY A 222 0.49 2.86 12.42
CA GLY A 222 1.53 2.09 11.73
C GLY A 222 1.40 0.58 11.94
N VAL A 223 1.09 0.14 13.17
CA VAL A 223 0.87 -1.27 13.51
C VAL A 223 -0.35 -1.82 12.76
N ILE A 224 -1.47 -1.10 12.78
CA ILE A 224 -2.72 -1.53 12.13
C ILE A 224 -2.57 -1.59 10.62
N CYS A 225 -1.97 -0.57 9.99
CA CYS A 225 -1.74 -0.57 8.55
C CYS A 225 -0.89 -1.78 8.13
N ARG A 226 0.21 -2.05 8.85
CA ARG A 226 1.05 -3.21 8.56
C ARG A 226 0.30 -4.53 8.79
N ALA A 227 -0.41 -4.64 9.90
CA ALA A 227 -1.19 -5.84 10.25
C ALA A 227 -2.27 -6.13 9.20
N ALA A 228 -3.04 -5.13 8.78
CA ALA A 228 -4.09 -5.27 7.78
C ALA A 228 -3.55 -5.78 6.43
N ILE A 229 -2.42 -5.22 5.97
CA ILE A 229 -1.77 -5.63 4.71
C ILE A 229 -1.26 -7.08 4.80
N LEU A 230 -0.59 -7.43 5.90
CA LEU A 230 -0.08 -8.78 6.12
C LEU A 230 -1.22 -9.80 6.29
N ALA A 231 -2.28 -9.45 7.00
CA ALA A 231 -3.46 -10.30 7.16
C ALA A 231 -4.12 -10.56 5.81
N GLY A 232 -4.39 -9.51 5.02
CA GLY A 232 -5.02 -9.66 3.71
C GLY A 232 -4.23 -10.57 2.77
N TYR A 233 -2.92 -10.32 2.63
CA TYR A 233 -2.05 -11.15 1.80
C TYR A 233 -1.95 -12.58 2.33
N SER A 234 -1.64 -12.76 3.62
CA SER A 234 -1.39 -14.09 4.21
C SER A 234 -2.66 -14.93 4.24
N SER A 235 -3.83 -14.33 4.44
CA SER A 235 -5.11 -15.07 4.45
C SER A 235 -5.42 -15.66 3.09
N TYR A 236 -5.30 -14.86 2.03
CA TYR A 236 -5.55 -15.34 0.68
C TYR A 236 -4.48 -16.34 0.23
N ALA A 237 -3.21 -16.07 0.50
CA ALA A 237 -2.11 -16.98 0.18
C ALA A 237 -2.25 -18.33 0.91
N MET A 238 -2.60 -18.30 2.20
CA MET A 238 -2.87 -19.49 3.00
C MET A 238 -4.00 -20.32 2.37
N LEU A 239 -5.12 -19.69 2.03
CA LEU A 239 -6.27 -20.37 1.44
C LEU A 239 -5.90 -21.07 0.12
N VAL A 240 -5.27 -20.35 -0.81
CA VAL A 240 -5.01 -20.90 -2.14
C VAL A 240 -3.89 -21.95 -2.14
N VAL A 241 -2.89 -21.83 -1.26
CA VAL A 241 -1.84 -22.85 -1.09
C VAL A 241 -2.36 -24.08 -0.35
N ALA A 242 -3.22 -23.90 0.68
CA ALA A 242 -3.83 -25.03 1.40
C ALA A 242 -4.75 -25.86 0.49
N LEU A 243 -5.47 -25.21 -0.43
CA LEU A 243 -6.31 -25.88 -1.43
C LEU A 243 -5.50 -26.50 -2.59
N GLY A 244 -4.19 -26.29 -2.64
CA GLY A 244 -3.32 -26.83 -3.69
C GLY A 244 -3.44 -26.14 -5.04
N PHE A 245 -4.02 -24.93 -5.10
CA PHE A 245 -4.09 -24.15 -6.34
C PHE A 245 -2.75 -23.51 -6.74
N TYR A 246 -1.90 -23.22 -5.75
CA TYR A 246 -0.59 -22.62 -5.94
C TYR A 246 0.45 -23.26 -5.00
N GLU A 247 1.71 -23.20 -5.40
CA GLU A 247 2.85 -23.57 -4.56
C GLU A 247 3.33 -22.39 -3.69
N PRO A 248 3.99 -22.65 -2.55
CA PRO A 248 4.55 -21.61 -1.69
C PRO A 248 5.44 -20.60 -2.42
N VAL A 249 6.25 -21.05 -3.38
CA VAL A 249 7.17 -20.18 -4.16
C VAL A 249 6.44 -19.11 -4.99
N GLU A 250 5.18 -19.35 -5.35
CA GLU A 250 4.34 -18.41 -6.11
C GLU A 250 3.76 -17.31 -5.20
N TRP A 251 3.87 -17.49 -3.88
CA TRP A 251 3.43 -16.54 -2.86
C TRP A 251 4.60 -16.09 -1.96
N PRO A 252 5.64 -15.45 -2.53
CA PRO A 252 6.80 -15.02 -1.75
C PRO A 252 6.43 -13.89 -0.79
N PRO A 253 7.16 -13.72 0.33
CA PRO A 253 6.87 -12.67 1.31
C PRO A 253 6.80 -11.28 0.66
N ILE A 254 5.84 -10.47 1.10
CA ILE A 254 5.60 -9.14 0.50
C ILE A 254 6.49 -8.04 1.07
N ALA A 255 7.16 -8.30 2.19
CA ALA A 255 7.98 -7.35 2.91
C ALA A 255 9.15 -8.07 3.57
N GLY A 256 10.31 -7.42 3.65
CA GLY A 256 11.44 -7.89 4.44
C GLY A 256 11.31 -7.58 5.93
N SER A 257 12.37 -7.86 6.68
CA SER A 257 12.41 -7.66 8.13
C SER A 257 12.32 -6.18 8.54
N LEU A 258 11.67 -5.92 9.67
CA LEU A 258 11.69 -4.61 10.33
C LEU A 258 13.05 -4.31 11.00
N THR A 259 13.87 -5.35 11.25
CA THR A 259 15.26 -5.19 11.74
C THR A 259 16.18 -4.50 10.72
N ASP A 260 15.71 -4.32 9.50
CA ASP A 260 16.41 -3.60 8.44
C ASP A 260 15.89 -2.17 8.21
N ALA A 261 14.82 -1.75 8.91
CA ALA A 261 14.09 -0.51 8.67
C ALA A 261 14.72 0.75 9.32
N TRP A 262 16.04 0.79 9.48
CA TRP A 262 16.77 1.88 10.14
C TRP A 262 17.07 3.09 9.23
N THR A 263 16.54 3.14 8.01
CA THR A 263 16.52 4.38 7.22
C THR A 263 15.17 4.47 6.51
N LEU A 264 14.71 5.68 6.16
CA LEU A 264 13.45 5.89 5.43
C LEU A 264 13.49 5.14 4.09
N ARG A 265 14.62 5.20 3.38
CA ARG A 265 14.81 4.42 2.16
C ARG A 265 14.62 2.93 2.40
N ARG A 266 15.23 2.36 3.44
CA ARG A 266 15.13 0.92 3.75
C ARG A 266 13.72 0.54 4.21
N LEU A 267 13.09 1.35 5.03
CA LEU A 267 11.71 1.18 5.45
C LEU A 267 10.80 1.04 4.23
N TRP A 268 10.75 2.04 3.34
CA TRP A 268 9.82 2.03 2.21
C TRP A 268 10.20 1.05 1.10
N SER A 269 11.50 0.77 0.90
CA SER A 269 11.96 -0.08 -0.20
C SER A 269 12.23 -1.54 0.17
N ARG A 270 12.29 -1.92 1.45
CA ARG A 270 12.58 -3.30 1.86
C ARG A 270 11.57 -3.81 2.86
N SER A 271 11.35 -3.05 3.94
CA SER A 271 10.60 -3.53 5.10
C SER A 271 9.10 -3.26 5.01
N TRP A 272 8.67 -2.26 4.24
CA TRP A 272 7.28 -2.04 3.86
C TRP A 272 6.89 -2.96 2.69
N HIS A 273 5.59 -3.14 2.45
CA HIS A 273 5.14 -4.07 1.41
C HIS A 273 5.59 -3.62 0.01
N GLN A 274 5.99 -4.58 -0.81
CA GLN A 274 6.45 -4.36 -2.18
C GLN A 274 5.37 -4.67 -3.24
N ILE A 275 4.13 -4.90 -2.80
CA ILE A 275 3.01 -5.34 -3.68
C ILE A 275 2.91 -4.46 -4.93
N PHE A 276 2.99 -3.14 -4.79
CA PHE A 276 2.78 -2.18 -5.90
C PHE A 276 4.07 -1.67 -6.53
N ARG A 277 5.23 -2.29 -6.24
CA ARG A 277 6.53 -1.82 -6.74
C ARG A 277 6.57 -1.71 -8.26
N GLN A 278 6.15 -2.77 -8.97
CA GLN A 278 6.18 -2.78 -10.44
C GLN A 278 5.38 -1.61 -11.01
N THR A 279 4.14 -1.50 -10.53
CA THR A 279 3.17 -0.49 -10.94
C THR A 279 3.72 0.92 -10.78
N VAL A 280 4.39 1.21 -9.67
CA VAL A 280 4.97 2.53 -9.41
C VAL A 280 6.23 2.77 -10.25
N VAL A 281 7.12 1.78 -10.35
CA VAL A 281 8.39 1.90 -11.06
C VAL A 281 8.19 2.08 -12.56
N SER A 282 7.31 1.29 -13.18
CA SER A 282 7.10 1.38 -14.63
C SER A 282 6.45 2.70 -15.04
N ASN A 283 5.43 3.15 -14.32
CA ASN A 283 4.82 4.46 -14.56
C ASN A 283 5.81 5.61 -14.27
N GLY A 284 6.61 5.52 -13.20
CA GLY A 284 7.66 6.51 -12.92
C GLY A 284 8.74 6.57 -14.01
N ASN A 285 9.13 5.41 -14.57
CA ASN A 285 10.03 5.32 -15.72
C ASN A 285 9.45 5.99 -16.96
N PHE A 286 8.17 5.74 -17.23
CA PHE A 286 7.49 6.35 -18.35
C PHE A 286 7.52 7.89 -18.24
N ILE A 287 7.14 8.45 -17.09
CA ILE A 287 7.20 9.89 -16.86
C ILE A 287 8.63 10.43 -17.01
N ALA A 288 9.63 9.76 -16.43
CA ALA A 288 11.02 10.16 -16.59
C ALA A 288 11.46 10.19 -18.06
N SER A 289 11.05 9.17 -18.84
CA SER A 289 11.36 9.09 -20.27
C SER A 289 10.68 10.19 -21.09
N THR A 290 9.42 10.53 -20.79
CA THR A 290 8.68 11.62 -21.44
C THR A 290 9.33 12.97 -21.17
N LEU A 291 9.97 13.14 -20.02
CA LEU A 291 10.75 14.33 -19.66
C LEU A 291 12.18 14.32 -20.21
N GLY A 292 12.54 13.31 -21.01
CA GLY A 292 13.87 13.19 -21.63
C GLY A 292 14.99 12.79 -20.66
N ILE A 293 14.65 12.24 -19.48
CA ILE A 293 15.67 11.83 -18.49
C ILE A 293 16.22 10.44 -18.88
N PRO A 294 17.54 10.32 -19.15
CA PRO A 294 18.11 9.05 -19.59
C PRO A 294 17.99 7.96 -18.51
N SER A 295 17.65 6.73 -18.90
CA SER A 295 17.52 5.58 -17.99
C SER A 295 18.78 5.26 -17.18
N SER A 296 19.96 5.62 -17.70
CA SER A 296 21.27 5.48 -17.05
C SER A 296 21.57 6.55 -16.01
N SER A 297 20.77 7.62 -15.96
CA SER A 297 21.00 8.76 -15.08
C SER A 297 20.53 8.50 -13.65
N ALA A 298 21.29 8.98 -12.66
CA ALA A 298 20.88 8.97 -11.26
C ALA A 298 19.58 9.75 -11.02
N TRP A 299 19.24 10.72 -11.89
CA TRP A 299 18.02 11.51 -11.82
C TRP A 299 16.75 10.67 -11.98
N VAL A 300 16.81 9.55 -12.70
CA VAL A 300 15.66 8.64 -12.84
C VAL A 300 15.26 8.07 -11.48
N CYS A 301 16.21 7.81 -10.58
CA CYS A 301 15.91 7.33 -9.24
C CYS A 301 15.11 8.37 -8.43
N TYR A 302 15.44 9.66 -8.55
CA TYR A 302 14.71 10.73 -7.89
C TYR A 302 13.33 10.98 -8.51
N MET A 303 13.20 10.83 -9.84
CA MET A 303 11.89 10.88 -10.49
C MET A 303 10.98 9.73 -10.08
N ARG A 304 11.50 8.50 -10.03
CA ARG A 304 10.75 7.34 -9.50
C ARG A 304 10.32 7.59 -8.06
N LEU A 305 11.21 8.13 -7.23
CA LEU A 305 10.93 8.48 -5.84
C LEU A 305 9.80 9.51 -5.73
N ALA A 306 9.91 10.63 -6.45
CA ALA A 306 8.91 11.69 -6.46
C ALA A 306 7.56 11.19 -6.98
N PHE A 307 7.57 10.44 -8.09
CA PHE A 307 6.37 9.83 -8.65
C PHE A 307 5.70 8.86 -7.68
N ALA A 308 6.49 7.96 -7.06
CA ALA A 308 6.00 6.98 -6.11
C ALA A 308 5.22 7.62 -4.96
N PHE A 309 5.80 8.66 -4.35
CA PHE A 309 5.18 9.33 -3.23
C PHE A 309 4.04 10.27 -3.65
N ALA A 310 4.16 10.97 -4.78
CA ALA A 310 3.06 11.79 -5.29
C ALA A 310 1.81 10.95 -5.60
N VAL A 311 1.97 9.84 -6.31
CA VAL A 311 0.87 8.92 -6.62
C VAL A 311 0.31 8.25 -5.38
N SER A 312 1.17 7.85 -4.43
CA SER A 312 0.70 7.32 -3.15
C SER A 312 -0.15 8.35 -2.40
N GLY A 313 0.26 9.62 -2.41
CA GLY A 313 -0.52 10.73 -1.85
C GLY A 313 -1.88 10.90 -2.53
N LEU A 314 -1.95 10.84 -3.87
CA LEU A 314 -3.20 10.97 -4.62
C LEU A 314 -4.17 9.81 -4.35
N VAL A 315 -3.65 8.57 -4.29
CA VAL A 315 -4.44 7.38 -3.99
C VAL A 315 -5.05 7.48 -2.58
N HIS A 316 -4.27 7.89 -1.59
CA HIS A 316 -4.76 8.05 -0.22
C HIS A 316 -5.62 9.30 -0.03
N LEU A 317 -5.41 10.37 -0.81
CA LEU A 317 -6.34 11.49 -0.87
C LEU A 317 -7.72 11.03 -1.36
N GLY A 318 -7.77 10.20 -2.41
CA GLY A 318 -9.03 9.62 -2.89
C GLY A 318 -9.72 8.76 -1.83
N MET A 319 -8.94 8.03 -1.03
CA MET A 319 -9.40 7.26 0.13
C MET A 319 -9.97 8.16 1.23
N ASP A 320 -9.26 9.23 1.61
CA ASP A 320 -9.68 10.20 2.61
C ASP A 320 -11.03 10.83 2.23
N LEU A 321 -11.19 11.24 0.97
CA LEU A 321 -12.45 11.78 0.45
C LEU A 321 -13.58 10.76 0.52
N ALA A 322 -13.29 9.49 0.27
CA ALA A 322 -14.25 8.40 0.36
C ALA A 322 -14.62 8.03 1.81
N PHE A 323 -13.75 8.38 2.78
CA PHE A 323 -14.06 8.36 4.21
C PHE A 323 -14.74 9.65 4.70
N GLY A 324 -15.04 10.60 3.81
CA GLY A 324 -15.71 11.85 4.18
C GLY A 324 -14.78 12.93 4.75
N VAL A 325 -13.46 12.74 4.74
CA VAL A 325 -12.50 13.79 5.09
C VAL A 325 -12.56 14.87 3.99
N PRO A 326 -12.84 16.15 4.32
CA PRO A 326 -12.90 17.21 3.31
C PRO A 326 -11.56 17.38 2.59
N LEU A 327 -11.60 17.73 1.30
CA LEU A 327 -10.38 17.93 0.49
C LEU A 327 -9.36 18.88 1.14
N ALA A 328 -9.85 20.01 1.69
CA ALA A 328 -9.02 21.00 2.36
C ALA A 328 -8.39 20.49 3.68
N GLN A 329 -8.93 19.39 4.22
CA GLN A 329 -8.48 18.74 5.46
C GLN A 329 -7.74 17.42 5.21
N SER A 330 -7.55 16.96 3.98
CA SER A 330 -6.71 15.78 3.74
C SER A 330 -5.23 16.16 3.80
N GLY A 331 -4.50 15.50 4.70
CA GLY A 331 -3.05 15.60 4.81
C GLY A 331 -2.27 14.61 3.96
N ALA A 332 -2.94 13.74 3.19
CA ALA A 332 -2.30 12.63 2.47
C ALA A 332 -1.13 13.10 1.58
N MET A 333 -1.37 14.11 0.72
CA MET A 333 -0.32 14.65 -0.16
C MET A 333 0.87 15.19 0.62
N TYR A 334 0.65 15.90 1.73
CA TYR A 334 1.73 16.41 2.56
C TYR A 334 2.55 15.27 3.17
N PHE A 335 1.90 14.28 3.78
CA PHE A 335 2.58 13.14 4.39
C PHE A 335 3.46 12.40 3.39
N PHE A 336 2.92 12.02 2.23
CA PHE A 336 3.68 11.23 1.26
C PHE A 336 4.80 12.05 0.60
N MET A 337 4.56 13.33 0.27
CA MET A 337 5.63 14.18 -0.28
C MET A 337 6.74 14.47 0.74
N LEU A 338 6.40 14.57 2.03
CA LEU A 338 7.40 14.65 3.10
C LEU A 338 8.29 13.41 3.13
N GLN A 339 7.78 12.20 2.87
CA GLN A 339 8.63 10.99 2.80
C GLN A 339 9.68 11.10 1.70
N ALA A 340 9.32 11.62 0.52
CA ALA A 340 10.28 11.86 -0.56
C ALA A 340 11.36 12.87 -0.13
N ALA A 341 10.95 13.99 0.48
CA ALA A 341 11.87 15.00 1.02
C ALA A 341 12.79 14.41 2.10
N GLY A 342 12.24 13.62 3.03
CA GLY A 342 12.98 12.94 4.09
C GLY A 342 14.03 11.99 3.54
N ILE A 343 13.72 11.23 2.50
CA ILE A 343 14.69 10.36 1.82
C ILE A 343 15.80 11.17 1.14
N VAL A 344 15.48 12.31 0.51
CA VAL A 344 16.50 13.19 -0.09
C VAL A 344 17.43 13.75 1.00
N VAL A 345 16.88 14.27 2.10
CA VAL A 345 17.65 14.76 3.26
C VAL A 345 18.51 13.65 3.86
N GLU A 346 17.97 12.45 4.00
CA GLU A 346 18.70 11.27 4.46
C GLU A 346 19.89 10.93 3.55
N ASN A 347 19.70 10.94 2.22
CA ASN A 347 20.80 10.66 1.28
C ASN A 347 21.89 11.74 1.34
N VAL A 348 21.50 13.02 1.40
CA VAL A 348 22.44 14.15 1.51
C VAL A 348 23.23 14.03 2.81
N SER A 349 22.57 13.73 3.93
CA SER A 349 23.22 13.54 5.23
C SER A 349 24.20 12.37 5.20
N GLN A 350 23.80 11.24 4.61
CA GLN A 350 24.69 10.07 4.45
C GLN A 350 25.89 10.37 3.54
N HIS A 351 25.73 11.26 2.56
CA HIS A 351 26.82 11.68 1.69
C HIS A 351 27.78 12.64 2.41
N VAL A 352 27.27 13.67 3.08
CA VAL A 352 28.05 14.69 3.80
C VAL A 352 28.81 14.08 4.97
N PHE A 353 28.17 13.19 5.74
CA PHE A 353 28.77 12.56 6.92
C PHE A 353 29.33 11.16 6.63
N ARG A 354 29.61 10.84 5.36
CA ARG A 354 30.01 9.50 4.91
C ARG A 354 31.19 8.93 5.71
N ASP A 355 32.24 9.73 5.91
CA ASP A 355 33.45 9.25 6.58
C ASP A 355 33.22 8.99 8.07
N THR A 356 32.41 9.84 8.73
CA THR A 356 32.02 9.64 10.12
C THR A 356 31.15 8.39 10.26
N ILE A 357 30.13 8.24 9.42
CA ILE A 357 29.22 7.09 9.43
C ILE A 357 29.97 5.79 9.15
N ASN A 358 30.93 5.79 8.22
CA ASN A 358 31.72 4.60 7.89
C ASN A 358 32.65 4.15 9.03
N LYS A 359 33.03 5.05 9.94
CA LYS A 359 33.82 4.74 11.14
C LYS A 359 32.97 4.26 12.32
N MET A 360 31.64 4.43 12.26
CA MET A 360 30.75 3.97 13.34
C MET A 360 30.63 2.44 13.35
N SER A 361 30.48 1.87 14.54
CA SER A 361 30.09 0.46 14.64
C SER A 361 28.69 0.25 14.04
N PRO A 362 28.38 -0.95 13.52
CA PRO A 362 27.07 -1.23 12.93
C PRO A 362 25.90 -0.91 13.85
N GLY A 363 26.04 -1.21 15.16
CA GLY A 363 25.01 -0.93 16.16
C GLY A 363 24.71 0.56 16.33
N TRP A 364 25.73 1.43 16.38
CA TRP A 364 25.52 2.88 16.46
C TRP A 364 24.88 3.43 15.19
N ARG A 365 25.33 2.97 14.02
CA ARG A 365 24.75 3.36 12.74
C ARG A 365 23.26 2.99 12.65
N GLN A 366 22.92 1.78 13.06
CA GLN A 366 21.52 1.31 13.11
C GLN A 366 20.72 2.11 14.15
N GLY A 367 21.26 2.32 15.34
CA GLY A 367 20.59 3.09 16.41
C GLY A 367 20.22 4.50 15.98
N ILE A 368 21.19 5.26 15.45
CA ILE A 368 20.95 6.62 14.90
C ILE A 368 19.91 6.58 13.78
N GLY A 369 20.02 5.60 12.89
CA GLY A 369 19.09 5.41 11.79
C GLY A 369 17.66 5.15 12.26
N TYR A 370 17.47 4.27 13.24
CA TYR A 370 16.16 4.01 13.85
C TYR A 370 15.59 5.24 14.54
N THR A 371 16.41 5.99 15.29
CA THR A 371 15.99 7.25 15.89
C THR A 371 15.50 8.22 14.82
N TRP A 372 16.24 8.37 13.72
CA TRP A 372 15.84 9.21 12.58
C TRP A 372 14.48 8.77 12.01
N VAL A 373 14.31 7.48 11.70
CA VAL A 373 13.05 6.96 11.13
C VAL A 373 11.87 7.16 12.08
N ILE A 374 12.04 6.83 13.36
CA ILE A 374 10.98 6.96 14.36
C ILE A 374 10.58 8.42 14.53
N VAL A 375 11.56 9.31 14.76
CA VAL A 375 11.30 10.74 14.95
C VAL A 375 10.64 11.33 13.70
N PHE A 376 11.11 10.96 12.50
CA PHE A 376 10.55 11.45 11.25
C PHE A 376 9.09 10.99 11.03
N LEU A 377 8.77 9.73 11.33
CA LEU A 377 7.40 9.23 11.20
C LEU A 377 6.47 9.83 12.24
N LEU A 378 6.91 9.95 13.50
CA LEU A 378 6.15 10.65 14.55
C LEU A 378 5.90 12.11 14.18
N TRP A 379 6.86 12.73 13.49
CA TRP A 379 6.75 14.10 13.03
C TRP A 379 5.75 14.30 11.87
N THR A 380 5.82 13.43 10.87
CA THR A 380 5.11 13.61 9.59
C THR A 380 3.72 12.95 9.53
N THR A 381 3.53 11.80 10.20
CA THR A 381 2.28 11.03 10.12
C THR A 381 1.05 11.79 10.62
N PRO A 382 1.12 12.58 11.72
CA PRO A 382 -0.05 13.28 12.25
C PRO A 382 -0.75 14.21 11.27
N VAL A 383 -0.02 14.80 10.32
CA VAL A 383 -0.58 15.65 9.26
C VAL A 383 -1.70 14.94 8.49
N TRP A 384 -1.51 13.65 8.20
CA TRP A 384 -2.49 12.83 7.48
C TRP A 384 -3.43 12.10 8.45
N LEU A 385 -2.91 11.62 9.58
CA LEU A 385 -3.66 10.80 10.51
C LEU A 385 -4.74 11.57 11.28
N ASN A 386 -4.44 12.79 11.75
CA ASN A 386 -5.35 13.51 12.66
C ASN A 386 -6.73 13.79 12.02
N PRO A 387 -6.83 14.32 10.78
CA PRO A 387 -8.12 14.51 10.12
C PRO A 387 -8.92 13.20 9.97
N LEU A 388 -8.23 12.11 9.67
CA LEU A 388 -8.83 10.79 9.55
C LEU A 388 -9.38 10.28 10.90
N VAL A 389 -8.62 10.43 11.99
CA VAL A 389 -9.07 10.06 13.34
C VAL A 389 -10.31 10.87 13.75
N HIS A 390 -10.32 12.17 13.50
CA HIS A 390 -11.49 13.03 13.75
C HIS A 390 -12.71 12.54 12.98
N GLN A 391 -12.55 12.19 11.71
CA GLN A 391 -13.64 11.71 10.88
C GLN A 391 -14.18 10.36 11.35
N LEU A 392 -13.30 9.38 11.60
CA LEU A 392 -13.70 8.06 12.09
C LEU A 392 -14.41 8.12 13.45
N HIS A 393 -13.92 8.97 14.36
CA HIS A 393 -14.55 9.20 15.66
C HIS A 393 -15.95 9.83 15.52
N ARG A 394 -16.12 10.83 14.64
CA ARG A 394 -17.43 11.46 14.36
C ARG A 394 -18.44 10.47 13.81
N GLU A 395 -18.00 9.49 13.03
CA GLU A 395 -18.85 8.43 12.49
C GLU A 395 -19.13 7.29 13.47
N GLY A 396 -18.58 7.36 14.69
CA GLY A 396 -18.75 6.30 15.69
C GLY A 396 -18.03 5.00 15.31
N VAL A 397 -16.99 5.07 14.50
CA VAL A 397 -16.28 3.90 13.97
C VAL A 397 -15.05 3.62 14.82
N ARG A 398 -14.85 2.33 15.13
CA ARG A 398 -13.62 1.81 15.74
C ARG A 398 -12.39 2.32 14.99
N ALA A 399 -11.51 3.03 15.69
CA ALA A 399 -10.36 3.73 15.11
C ALA A 399 -9.06 3.30 15.81
N PHE A 400 -7.95 3.97 15.48
CA PHE A 400 -6.64 3.73 16.08
C PHE A 400 -6.67 4.06 17.58
N SER A 401 -6.13 3.19 18.42
CA SER A 401 -6.13 3.35 19.87
C SER A 401 -5.08 4.39 20.30
N PRO A 402 -5.44 5.44 21.06
CA PRO A 402 -4.47 6.30 21.73
C PRO A 402 -3.83 5.62 22.95
N PHE A 403 -4.22 4.39 23.28
CA PHE A 403 -3.75 3.63 24.44
C PHE A 403 -2.85 2.46 24.05
N LEU A 404 -2.48 2.36 22.75
CA LEU A 404 -1.82 1.19 22.17
C LEU A 404 -2.65 -0.07 22.46
N CYS A 405 -2.03 -1.11 23.01
CA CYS A 405 -2.67 -2.35 23.44
C CYS A 405 -3.22 -2.32 24.88
N LEU A 406 -3.16 -1.18 25.56
CA LEU A 406 -3.68 -1.02 26.93
C LEU A 406 -5.15 -0.61 26.88
N GLY A 407 -5.95 -1.11 27.84
CA GLY A 407 -7.36 -0.71 27.95
C GLY A 407 -7.53 0.75 28.38
N SER A 408 -8.64 1.38 27.98
CA SER A 408 -9.00 2.77 28.30
C SER A 408 -8.93 3.07 29.81
N GLY A 409 -9.37 2.13 30.66
CA GLY A 409 -9.30 2.24 32.11
C GLY A 409 -7.91 2.23 32.74
N SER A 410 -6.84 1.99 31.95
CA SER A 410 -5.46 2.00 32.43
C SER A 410 -4.85 3.41 32.44
N TRP A 411 -5.54 4.39 31.85
CA TRP A 411 -5.07 5.76 31.69
C TRP A 411 -5.87 6.70 32.57
N VAL A 412 -5.54 6.71 33.87
CA VAL A 412 -5.92 7.76 34.81
C VAL A 412 -4.67 8.57 35.14
N LEU A 413 -4.30 9.49 34.24
CA LEU A 413 -3.24 10.48 34.46
C LEU A 413 -3.68 11.86 33.97
#